data_AF-A0AAU1GWG6-F1
#
_entry.id   AF-A0AAU1GWG6-F1
#
_cell.length_a   1.000
_cell.length_b   1.000
_cell.length_c   1.000
_cell.angle_alpha   90.00
_cell.angle_beta   90.00
_cell.angle_gamma   90.00
#
_symmetry.space_group_name_H-M   'P 1'
#
loop_
_entity.id
_entity.type
_entity.pdbx_description
1 polymer ?
#
loop_
_entity_poly.entity_id
_entity_poly.type
_entity_poly.pdbx_seq_one_letter_code
_entity_poly.pdbx_strand_id
1 'polypeptide(L)'
;MTSRIETLVQQLDGKADESYDARAELIWIGADAIPAVINGLPSLGGFGQLTAIEVFEEVADQRCGPALIGLLDSDNPTVREWAAMALASLDINGAIEPLRRAYRACLERATPPDWTEPVGIRWALTELGARTPVIPPLTARLRPTTADNAPGWPSAHFTEIINDLADHAQVILYSQFWRVDAGGTYGVSGPALDWELDWTAPWEHLVEESRTWSLLEASEAPVGDNIFVAPTWIDRTDLYPER
;
A
#
# COMPACT_ATOMS: atom_id res chain seq x y z
N MET A 1 -12.84 -16.33 -30.86
CA MET A 1 -12.51 -15.26 -29.90
C MET A 1 -11.92 -15.82 -28.63
N THR A 2 -12.54 -16.81 -27.99
CA THR A 2 -12.04 -17.47 -26.76
C THR A 2 -10.58 -17.93 -26.86
N SER A 3 -10.21 -18.62 -27.96
CA SER A 3 -8.83 -19.08 -28.17
C SER A 3 -7.79 -17.96 -28.26
N ARG A 4 -8.17 -16.76 -28.73
CA ARG A 4 -7.27 -15.60 -28.80
C ARG A 4 -7.05 -15.03 -27.40
N ILE A 5 -8.12 -14.91 -26.60
CA ILE A 5 -8.04 -14.39 -25.23
C ILE A 5 -7.19 -15.33 -24.37
N GLU A 6 -7.36 -16.64 -24.51
CA GLU A 6 -6.53 -17.63 -23.82
C GLU A 6 -5.04 -17.49 -24.18
N THR A 7 -4.71 -17.26 -25.46
CA THR A 7 -3.33 -16.97 -25.87
C THR A 7 -2.81 -15.69 -25.22
N LEU A 8 -3.58 -14.60 -25.24
CA LEU A 8 -3.18 -13.35 -24.59
C LEU A 8 -2.92 -13.54 -23.10
N VAL A 9 -3.73 -14.34 -22.40
CA VAL A 9 -3.51 -14.65 -20.99
C VAL A 9 -2.17 -15.35 -20.77
N GLN A 10 -1.83 -16.36 -21.59
CA GLN A 10 -0.52 -17.02 -21.48
C GLN A 10 0.66 -16.08 -21.79
N GLN A 11 0.43 -15.08 -22.64
CA GLN A 11 1.45 -14.08 -23.00
C GLN A 11 1.72 -13.06 -21.89
N LEU A 12 0.92 -13.01 -20.82
CA LEU A 12 1.21 -12.19 -19.64
C LEU A 12 2.49 -12.61 -18.91
N ASP A 13 2.92 -13.87 -19.08
CA ASP A 13 4.23 -14.35 -18.62
C ASP A 13 5.35 -14.16 -19.66
N GLY A 14 5.02 -13.56 -20.80
CA GLY A 14 5.94 -13.31 -21.89
C GLY A 14 7.05 -12.34 -21.51
N LYS A 15 7.95 -12.10 -22.45
CA LYS A 15 8.93 -11.01 -22.33
C LYS A 15 8.21 -9.67 -22.21
N ALA A 16 8.88 -8.66 -21.65
CA ALA A 16 8.29 -7.35 -21.35
C ALA A 16 7.41 -6.80 -22.49
N ASP A 17 7.89 -6.77 -23.74
CA ASP A 17 7.11 -6.28 -24.88
C ASP A 17 5.87 -7.12 -25.16
N GLU A 18 6.00 -8.46 -25.15
CA GLU A 18 4.89 -9.39 -25.40
C GLU A 18 3.84 -9.33 -24.28
N SER A 19 4.28 -9.28 -23.03
CA SER A 19 3.41 -9.13 -21.87
C SER A 19 2.69 -7.78 -21.88
N TYR A 20 3.38 -6.71 -22.27
CA TYR A 20 2.80 -5.38 -22.36
C TYR A 20 1.69 -5.33 -23.42
N ASP A 21 1.98 -5.86 -24.61
CA ASP A 21 1.01 -5.93 -25.71
C ASP A 21 -0.20 -6.80 -25.31
N ALA A 22 0.05 -7.95 -24.67
CA ALA A 22 -1.01 -8.83 -24.20
C ALA A 22 -1.90 -8.15 -23.15
N ARG A 23 -1.29 -7.46 -22.17
CA ARG A 23 -2.00 -6.69 -21.14
C ARG A 23 -2.86 -5.60 -21.77
N ALA A 24 -2.30 -4.80 -22.67
CA ALA A 24 -3.01 -3.71 -23.34
C ALA A 24 -4.21 -4.22 -24.16
N GLU A 25 -4.05 -5.33 -24.87
CA GLU A 25 -5.12 -5.97 -25.64
C GLU A 25 -6.22 -6.53 -24.73
N LEU A 26 -5.88 -7.17 -23.61
CA LEU A 26 -6.88 -7.66 -22.64
C LEU A 26 -7.66 -6.51 -21.99
N ILE A 27 -7.00 -5.41 -21.64
CA ILE A 27 -7.65 -4.19 -21.15
C ILE A 27 -8.60 -3.62 -22.20
N TRP A 28 -8.17 -3.58 -23.46
CA TRP A 28 -8.99 -3.09 -24.57
C TRP A 28 -10.22 -3.98 -24.83
N ILE A 29 -10.09 -5.31 -24.69
CA ILE A 29 -11.22 -6.24 -24.72
C ILE A 29 -12.15 -5.98 -23.53
N GLY A 30 -11.60 -5.61 -22.37
CA GLY A 30 -12.34 -5.21 -21.19
C GLY A 30 -13.01 -6.39 -20.48
N ALA A 31 -14.24 -6.16 -20.01
CA ALA A 31 -15.00 -7.11 -19.18
C ALA A 31 -15.15 -8.51 -19.80
N ASP A 32 -15.13 -8.64 -21.13
CA ASP A 32 -15.23 -9.93 -21.82
C ASP A 32 -13.97 -10.80 -21.67
N ALA A 33 -12.82 -10.20 -21.36
CA ALA A 33 -11.57 -10.94 -21.10
C ALA A 33 -11.51 -11.52 -19.69
N ILE A 34 -12.20 -10.90 -18.73
CA ILE A 34 -12.07 -11.19 -17.29
C ILE A 34 -12.27 -12.67 -16.94
N PRO A 35 -13.28 -13.39 -17.46
CA PRO A 35 -13.42 -14.82 -17.18
C PRO A 35 -12.21 -15.65 -17.61
N ALA A 36 -11.59 -15.32 -18.75
CA ALA A 36 -10.41 -16.04 -19.23
C ALA A 36 -9.16 -15.70 -18.41
N VAL A 37 -8.98 -14.44 -18.01
CA VAL A 37 -7.89 -14.02 -17.13
C VAL A 37 -7.99 -14.74 -15.78
N ILE A 38 -9.19 -14.78 -15.17
CA ILE A 38 -9.45 -15.51 -13.92
C ILE A 38 -9.09 -16.99 -14.06
N ASN A 39 -9.57 -17.64 -15.13
CA ASN A 39 -9.34 -19.07 -15.33
C ASN A 39 -7.87 -19.42 -15.62
N GLY A 40 -7.13 -18.53 -16.28
CA GLY A 40 -5.72 -18.74 -16.61
C GLY A 40 -4.75 -18.29 -15.53
N LEU A 41 -5.18 -17.46 -14.57
CA LEU A 41 -4.34 -16.92 -13.49
C LEU A 41 -3.52 -17.99 -12.74
N PRO A 42 -4.04 -19.19 -12.42
CA PRO A 42 -3.25 -20.23 -11.74
C PRO A 42 -2.12 -20.83 -12.59
N SER A 43 -2.18 -20.69 -13.91
CA SER A 43 -1.10 -21.13 -14.80
C SER A 43 0.02 -20.12 -14.95
N LEU A 44 -0.18 -18.89 -14.45
CA LEU A 44 0.79 -17.82 -14.59
C LEU A 44 1.88 -17.88 -13.52
N GLY A 45 3.09 -17.49 -13.90
CA GLY A 45 4.17 -17.19 -12.98
C GLY A 45 3.90 -15.89 -12.21
N GLY A 46 4.78 -15.58 -11.24
CA GLY A 46 4.61 -14.38 -10.41
C GLY A 46 4.56 -13.08 -11.22
N PHE A 47 5.32 -13.00 -12.32
CA PHE A 47 5.27 -11.84 -13.22
C PHE A 47 3.91 -11.73 -13.93
N GLY A 48 3.44 -12.80 -14.58
CA GLY A 48 2.13 -12.79 -15.24
C GLY A 48 0.97 -12.58 -14.28
N GLN A 49 1.07 -13.04 -13.03
CA GLN A 49 0.09 -12.73 -11.99
C GLN A 49 0.03 -11.23 -11.68
N LEU A 50 1.17 -10.55 -11.55
CA LEU A 50 1.22 -9.09 -11.36
C LEU A 50 0.62 -8.37 -12.57
N THR A 51 0.98 -8.79 -13.78
CA THR A 51 0.40 -8.23 -15.02
C THR A 51 -1.12 -8.45 -15.10
N ALA A 52 -1.61 -9.60 -14.63
CA ALA A 52 -3.04 -9.89 -14.58
C ALA A 52 -3.78 -9.03 -13.54
N ILE A 53 -3.16 -8.71 -12.40
CA ILE A 53 -3.72 -7.76 -11.41
C ILE A 53 -3.91 -6.38 -12.06
N GLU A 54 -2.93 -5.88 -12.82
CA GLU A 54 -3.08 -4.60 -13.54
C GLU A 54 -4.25 -4.64 -14.52
N VAL A 55 -4.47 -5.76 -15.23
CA VAL A 55 -5.67 -5.92 -16.08
C VAL A 55 -6.95 -5.82 -15.24
N PHE A 56 -6.99 -6.42 -14.05
CA PHE A 56 -8.16 -6.34 -13.18
C PHE A 56 -8.45 -4.92 -12.69
N GLU A 57 -7.41 -4.17 -12.30
CA GLU A 57 -7.55 -2.79 -11.83
C GLU A 57 -8.02 -1.85 -12.95
N GLU A 58 -7.41 -1.95 -14.14
CA GLU A 58 -7.74 -1.09 -15.29
C GLU A 58 -9.13 -1.37 -15.87
N VAL A 59 -9.54 -2.64 -15.89
CA VAL A 59 -10.88 -3.03 -16.38
C VAL A 59 -11.96 -2.76 -15.32
N ALA A 60 -11.59 -2.75 -14.03
CA ALA A 60 -12.45 -2.51 -12.88
C ALA A 60 -13.69 -3.43 -12.77
N ASP A 61 -13.58 -4.67 -13.24
CA ASP A 61 -14.66 -5.65 -13.17
C ASP A 61 -14.64 -6.43 -11.85
N GLN A 62 -15.70 -6.25 -11.06
CA GLN A 62 -15.87 -6.87 -9.74
C GLN A 62 -15.78 -8.41 -9.73
N ARG A 63 -15.97 -9.07 -10.88
CA ARG A 63 -15.87 -10.54 -10.99
C ARG A 63 -14.47 -11.06 -10.68
N CYS A 64 -13.43 -10.23 -10.72
CA CYS A 64 -12.07 -10.61 -10.34
C CYS A 64 -11.88 -10.82 -8.82
N GLY A 65 -12.80 -10.34 -7.98
CA GLY A 65 -12.66 -10.36 -6.51
C GLY A 65 -12.24 -11.71 -5.92
N PRO A 66 -12.89 -12.84 -6.27
CA PRO A 66 -12.48 -14.16 -5.79
C PRO A 66 -11.06 -14.57 -6.22
N ALA A 67 -10.63 -14.16 -7.42
CA ALA A 67 -9.29 -14.47 -7.93
C ALA A 67 -8.23 -13.66 -7.17
N LEU A 68 -8.46 -12.36 -6.97
CA LEU A 68 -7.62 -11.49 -6.15
C LEU A 68 -7.51 -11.98 -4.70
N ILE A 69 -8.63 -12.42 -4.10
CA ILE A 69 -8.63 -13.04 -2.77
C ILE A 69 -7.72 -14.28 -2.74
N GLY A 70 -7.73 -15.11 -3.79
CA GLY A 70 -6.86 -16.28 -3.88
C GLY A 70 -5.37 -15.92 -3.97
N LEU A 71 -5.03 -14.77 -4.56
CA LEU A 71 -3.64 -14.30 -4.66
C LEU A 71 -3.05 -13.84 -3.32
N LEU A 72 -3.88 -13.57 -2.30
CA LEU A 72 -3.40 -13.31 -0.93
C LEU A 72 -2.67 -14.50 -0.30
N ASP A 73 -2.85 -15.72 -0.85
CA ASP A 73 -2.14 -16.94 -0.45
C ASP A 73 -0.96 -17.28 -1.38
N SER A 74 -0.58 -16.39 -2.30
CA SER A 74 0.56 -16.61 -3.21
C SER A 74 1.88 -16.76 -2.44
N ASP A 75 2.81 -17.57 -2.94
CA ASP A 75 4.17 -17.68 -2.39
C ASP A 75 4.98 -16.38 -2.59
N ASN A 76 4.60 -15.54 -3.56
CA ASN A 76 5.29 -14.30 -3.88
C ASN A 76 4.72 -13.11 -3.05
N PRO A 77 5.51 -12.49 -2.15
CA PRO A 77 5.05 -11.35 -1.33
C PRO A 77 4.57 -10.15 -2.16
N THR A 78 5.20 -9.87 -3.30
CA THR A 78 4.78 -8.77 -4.19
C THR A 78 3.41 -9.04 -4.80
N VAL A 79 3.10 -10.31 -5.12
CA VAL A 79 1.76 -10.68 -5.61
C VAL A 79 0.71 -10.50 -4.50
N ARG A 80 1.03 -10.88 -3.26
CA ARG A 80 0.13 -10.69 -2.11
C ARG A 80 -0.15 -9.21 -1.84
N GLU A 81 0.89 -8.38 -1.90
CA GLU A 81 0.79 -6.92 -1.78
C GLU A 81 -0.15 -6.32 -2.84
N TRP A 82 0.12 -6.58 -4.12
CA TRP A 82 -0.64 -6.00 -5.22
C TRP A 82 -2.09 -6.51 -5.23
N ALA A 83 -2.30 -7.78 -4.87
CA ALA A 83 -3.64 -8.32 -4.70
C ALA A 83 -4.40 -7.57 -3.59
N ALA A 84 -3.76 -7.31 -2.44
CA ALA A 84 -4.38 -6.57 -1.36
C ALA A 84 -4.75 -5.15 -1.79
N MET A 85 -3.84 -4.45 -2.48
CA MET A 85 -4.09 -3.10 -2.99
C MET A 85 -5.25 -3.09 -3.99
N ALA A 86 -5.25 -3.99 -4.98
CA ALA A 86 -6.31 -4.09 -5.98
C ALA A 86 -7.68 -4.38 -5.35
N LEU A 87 -7.75 -5.22 -4.30
CA LEU A 87 -8.99 -5.49 -3.58
C LEU A 87 -9.60 -4.23 -2.95
N ALA A 88 -8.76 -3.31 -2.46
CA ALA A 88 -9.22 -2.03 -1.93
C ALA A 88 -9.54 -1.02 -3.03
N SER A 89 -8.68 -0.87 -4.05
CA SER A 89 -8.91 -0.01 -5.22
C SER A 89 -10.24 -0.31 -5.92
N LEU A 90 -10.63 -1.59 -5.93
CA LEU A 90 -11.87 -2.07 -6.53
C LEU A 90 -13.03 -2.18 -5.54
N ASP A 91 -12.90 -1.74 -4.29
CA ASP A 91 -13.95 -1.80 -3.27
C ASP A 91 -14.56 -3.21 -3.07
N ILE A 92 -13.71 -4.24 -3.11
CA ILE A 92 -14.10 -5.64 -2.91
C ILE A 92 -14.32 -5.90 -1.41
N ASN A 93 -15.45 -5.46 -0.89
CA ASN A 93 -15.82 -5.58 0.53
C ASN A 93 -15.75 -7.03 1.08
N GLY A 94 -15.96 -8.03 0.22
CA GLY A 94 -15.81 -9.45 0.58
C GLY A 94 -14.38 -9.86 0.97
N ALA A 95 -13.39 -8.99 0.77
CA ALA A 95 -11.99 -9.24 1.04
C ALA A 95 -11.53 -8.90 2.46
N ILE A 96 -12.36 -8.27 3.29
CA ILE A 96 -11.97 -7.83 4.64
C ILE A 96 -11.42 -8.99 5.49
N GLU A 97 -12.14 -10.10 5.58
CA GLU A 97 -11.68 -11.27 6.35
C GLU A 97 -10.46 -11.98 5.72
N PRO A 98 -10.40 -12.19 4.39
CA PRO A 98 -9.16 -12.61 3.72
C PRO A 98 -7.95 -11.72 4.02
N LEU A 99 -8.09 -10.39 3.95
CA LEU A 99 -7.01 -9.44 4.25
C LEU A 99 -6.57 -9.54 5.72
N ARG A 100 -7.51 -9.68 6.66
CA ARG A 100 -7.20 -9.93 8.09
C ARG A 100 -6.42 -11.22 8.30
N ARG A 101 -6.71 -12.28 7.54
CA ARG A 101 -5.95 -13.53 7.58
C ARG A 101 -4.56 -13.36 6.98
N ALA A 102 -4.45 -12.71 5.82
CA ALA A 102 -3.17 -12.43 5.16
C ALA A 102 -2.25 -11.58 6.07
N TYR A 103 -2.82 -10.58 6.74
CA TYR A 103 -2.08 -9.77 7.69
C TYR A 103 -1.58 -10.58 8.90
N ARG A 104 -2.42 -11.43 9.48
CA ARG A 104 -1.99 -12.36 10.54
C ARG A 104 -0.88 -13.29 10.08
N ALA A 105 -0.96 -13.79 8.85
CA ALA A 105 0.10 -14.62 8.29
C ALA A 105 1.44 -13.85 8.13
N CYS A 106 1.41 -12.54 7.86
CA CYS A 106 2.63 -11.70 7.90
C CYS A 106 3.25 -11.69 9.29
N LEU A 107 2.43 -11.50 10.33
CA LEU A 107 2.88 -11.49 11.72
C LEU A 107 3.45 -12.86 12.14
N GLU A 108 2.81 -13.97 11.74
CA GLU A 108 3.27 -15.33 12.01
C GLU A 108 4.61 -15.64 11.35
N ARG A 109 4.88 -15.07 10.16
CA ARG A 109 6.18 -15.17 9.47
C ARG A 109 7.24 -14.21 10.00
N ALA A 110 6.88 -13.35 10.98
CA ALA A 110 7.71 -12.24 11.42
C ALA A 110 8.16 -11.32 10.26
N THR A 111 7.31 -11.12 9.25
CA THR A 111 7.56 -10.14 8.19
C THR A 111 7.56 -8.74 8.80
N PRO A 112 8.61 -7.93 8.60
CA PRO A 112 8.70 -6.59 9.19
C PRO A 112 7.48 -5.73 8.82
N PRO A 113 6.84 -5.03 9.78
CA PRO A 113 5.63 -4.25 9.55
C PRO A 113 5.77 -3.12 8.51
N ASP A 114 6.98 -2.59 8.32
CA ASP A 114 7.38 -1.58 7.34
C ASP A 114 7.63 -2.13 5.94
N TRP A 115 7.66 -3.46 5.76
CA TRP A 115 7.75 -4.05 4.43
C TRP A 115 6.47 -3.84 3.61
N THR A 116 6.66 -3.84 2.29
CA THR A 116 5.64 -3.44 1.33
C THR A 116 4.37 -4.29 1.42
N GLU A 117 4.48 -5.61 1.63
CA GLU A 117 3.32 -6.50 1.80
C GLU A 117 2.46 -6.13 3.03
N PRO A 118 2.98 -6.12 4.28
CA PRO A 118 2.20 -5.67 5.45
C PRO A 118 1.62 -4.26 5.30
N VAL A 119 2.37 -3.34 4.68
CA VAL A 119 1.92 -1.98 4.40
C VAL A 119 0.72 -1.99 3.45
N GLY A 120 0.81 -2.69 2.32
CA GLY A 120 -0.26 -2.81 1.33
C GLY A 120 -1.53 -3.43 1.91
N ILE A 121 -1.39 -4.46 2.75
CA ILE A 121 -2.53 -5.10 3.43
C ILE A 121 -3.17 -4.15 4.44
N ARG A 122 -2.38 -3.44 5.27
CA ARG A 122 -2.94 -2.45 6.23
C ARG A 122 -3.61 -1.28 5.53
N TRP A 123 -3.03 -0.81 4.42
CA TRP A 123 -3.65 0.21 3.59
C TRP A 123 -4.99 -0.28 3.07
N ALA A 124 -5.05 -1.48 2.48
CA ALA A 124 -6.28 -2.06 1.97
C ALA A 124 -7.37 -2.22 3.06
N LEU A 125 -6.98 -2.66 4.26
CA LEU A 125 -7.89 -2.72 5.40
C LEU A 125 -8.39 -1.33 5.83
N THR A 126 -7.57 -0.29 5.68
CA THR A 126 -7.96 1.09 6.01
C THR A 126 -8.96 1.63 4.99
N GLU A 127 -8.70 1.43 3.69
CA GLU A 127 -9.59 1.87 2.60
C GLU A 127 -10.95 1.16 2.65
N LEU A 128 -10.97 -0.12 3.00
CA LEU A 128 -12.22 -0.89 3.17
C LEU A 128 -12.90 -0.65 4.53
N GLY A 129 -12.42 0.29 5.35
CA GLY A 129 -12.99 0.64 6.65
C GLY A 129 -12.84 -0.43 7.74
N ALA A 130 -12.00 -1.44 7.52
CA ALA A 130 -11.74 -2.54 8.45
C ALA A 130 -10.58 -2.27 9.43
N ARG A 131 -9.88 -1.14 9.24
CA ARG A 131 -8.83 -0.56 10.10
C ARG A 131 -9.03 0.95 10.16
N THR A 132 -8.81 1.55 11.33
CA THR A 132 -8.81 3.01 11.49
C THR A 132 -7.52 3.42 12.21
N PRO A 133 -6.53 4.01 11.53
CA PRO A 133 -5.36 4.54 12.20
C PRO A 133 -5.77 5.60 13.23
N VAL A 134 -5.27 5.49 14.46
CA VAL A 134 -5.48 6.51 15.47
C VAL A 134 -4.72 7.76 15.04
N ILE A 135 -5.42 8.89 14.93
CA ILE A 135 -4.82 10.21 14.65
C ILE A 135 -4.86 11.02 15.95
N PRO A 136 -3.70 11.28 16.57
CA PRO A 136 -3.59 12.12 17.76
C PRO A 136 -4.17 13.55 17.59
N PRO A 137 -4.62 14.20 18.68
CA PRO A 137 -5.34 15.47 18.59
C PRO A 137 -4.56 16.63 17.98
N LEU A 138 -3.25 16.75 18.21
CA LEU A 138 -2.46 17.83 17.63
C LEU A 138 -2.22 17.55 16.14
N THR A 139 -1.84 16.33 15.76
CA THR A 139 -1.75 15.87 14.37
C THR A 139 -3.06 16.10 13.62
N ALA A 140 -4.22 15.78 14.22
CA ALA A 140 -5.52 16.05 13.61
C ALA A 140 -5.76 17.56 13.36
N ARG A 141 -5.36 18.43 14.30
CA ARG A 141 -5.50 19.89 14.19
C ARG A 141 -4.57 20.52 13.17
N LEU A 142 -3.41 19.92 12.95
CA LEU A 142 -2.40 20.39 11.98
C LEU A 142 -2.77 20.05 10.54
N ARG A 143 -3.85 19.28 10.31
CA ARG A 143 -4.31 19.00 8.94
C ARG A 143 -4.60 20.31 8.20
N PRO A 144 -4.17 20.42 6.93
CA PRO A 144 -4.42 21.61 6.14
C PRO A 144 -5.93 21.81 5.97
N THR A 145 -6.37 23.06 6.12
CA THR A 145 -7.79 23.44 5.95
C THR A 145 -8.19 23.66 4.49
N THR A 146 -7.22 23.78 3.58
CA THR A 146 -7.48 24.02 2.16
C THR A 146 -7.82 22.72 1.44
N ALA A 147 -8.75 22.81 0.50
CA ALA A 147 -9.23 21.73 -0.36
C ALA A 147 -8.21 21.31 -1.43
N ASP A 148 -6.92 21.44 -1.14
CA ASP A 148 -5.89 20.87 -1.97
C ASP A 148 -5.91 19.37 -1.68
N ASN A 149 -5.95 18.53 -2.73
CA ASN A 149 -5.79 17.07 -2.62
C ASN A 149 -4.36 16.69 -2.17
N ALA A 150 -3.72 17.54 -1.37
CA ALA A 150 -2.39 17.40 -0.83
C ALA A 150 -2.37 16.20 0.13
N PRO A 151 -1.53 15.19 -0.14
CA PRO A 151 -1.38 14.06 0.77
C PRO A 151 -0.71 14.53 2.07
N GLY A 152 -1.37 14.27 3.21
CA GLY A 152 -0.80 14.46 4.54
C GLY A 152 -0.90 15.89 5.10
N TRP A 153 0.22 16.42 5.60
CA TRP A 153 0.33 17.66 6.39
C TRP A 153 1.42 18.57 5.86
N PRO A 154 1.36 19.91 6.07
CA PRO A 154 2.48 20.78 5.74
C PRO A 154 3.78 20.30 6.41
N SER A 155 4.88 20.20 5.67
CA SER A 155 6.15 19.67 6.20
C SER A 155 6.76 20.55 7.30
N ALA A 156 6.36 21.83 7.35
CA ALA A 156 6.72 22.74 8.44
C ALA A 156 6.28 22.25 9.83
N HIS A 157 5.27 21.39 9.90
CA HIS A 157 4.75 20.82 11.15
C HIS A 157 5.24 19.40 11.42
N PHE A 158 6.23 18.91 10.66
CA PHE A 158 6.62 17.51 10.73
C PHE A 158 7.16 17.12 12.11
N THR A 159 7.96 17.99 12.73
CA THR A 159 8.46 17.80 14.10
C THR A 159 7.32 17.69 15.13
N GLU A 160 6.28 18.52 15.04
CA GLU A 160 5.12 18.44 15.93
C GLU A 160 4.34 17.15 15.74
N ILE A 161 4.17 16.70 14.50
CA ILE A 161 3.49 15.45 14.16
C ILE A 161 4.25 14.25 14.72
N ILE A 162 5.59 14.21 14.54
CA ILE A 162 6.44 13.13 15.07
C ILE A 162 6.28 13.02 16.58
N ASN A 163 6.36 14.16 17.28
CA ASN A 163 6.24 14.16 18.72
C ASN A 163 4.85 13.73 19.18
N ASP A 164 3.78 14.21 18.54
CA ASP A 164 2.41 13.85 18.91
C ASP A 164 2.10 12.36 18.66
N LEU A 165 2.58 11.79 17.55
CA LEU A 165 2.47 10.36 17.26
C LEU A 165 3.18 9.52 18.35
N ALA A 166 4.42 9.87 18.66
CA ALA A 166 5.19 9.14 19.67
C ALA A 166 4.64 9.32 21.10
N ASP A 167 4.12 10.50 21.47
CA ASP A 167 3.44 10.73 22.75
C ASP A 167 2.16 9.90 22.91
N HIS A 168 1.57 9.46 21.79
CA HIS A 168 0.43 8.55 21.74
C HIS A 168 0.86 7.08 21.47
N ALA A 169 2.13 6.76 21.72
CA ALA A 169 2.70 5.42 21.59
C ALA A 169 2.57 4.83 20.18
N GLN A 170 2.71 5.66 19.15
CA GLN A 170 2.70 5.25 17.74
C GLN A 170 4.10 5.29 17.13
N VAL A 171 4.34 4.38 16.19
CA VAL A 171 5.62 4.20 15.50
C VAL A 171 5.44 4.65 14.05
N ILE A 172 6.24 5.61 13.60
CA ILE A 172 6.36 5.97 12.18
C ILE A 172 7.22 4.92 11.49
N LEU A 173 6.72 4.41 10.36
CA LEU A 173 7.41 3.42 9.52
C LEU A 173 8.24 4.10 8.44
N TYR A 174 7.67 5.10 7.77
CA TYR A 174 8.33 5.90 6.74
C TYR A 174 7.52 7.18 6.49
N SER A 175 8.14 8.14 5.82
CA SER A 175 7.50 9.40 5.43
C SER A 175 7.66 9.63 3.94
N GLN A 176 6.59 10.10 3.30
CA GLN A 176 6.64 10.53 1.90
C GLN A 176 6.49 12.04 1.82
N PHE A 177 7.28 12.68 0.95
CA PHE A 177 7.23 14.12 0.74
C PHE A 177 6.62 14.45 -0.61
N TRP A 178 5.82 15.50 -0.62
CA TRP A 178 5.04 15.90 -1.78
C TRP A 178 5.12 17.41 -1.97
N ARG A 179 5.29 17.85 -3.21
CA ARG A 179 5.12 19.24 -3.60
C ARG A 179 3.78 19.42 -4.25
N VAL A 180 3.00 20.38 -3.75
CA VAL A 180 1.65 20.67 -4.24
C VAL A 180 1.63 22.06 -4.83
N ASP A 181 1.55 22.12 -6.15
CA ASP A 181 1.49 23.36 -6.91
C ASP A 181 0.14 23.48 -7.63
N ALA A 182 -0.17 24.66 -8.18
CA ALA A 182 -1.40 24.86 -8.97
C ALA A 182 -1.57 23.88 -10.15
N GLY A 183 -0.47 23.26 -10.61
CA GLY A 183 -0.45 22.32 -11.74
C GLY A 183 -0.54 20.85 -11.36
N GLY A 184 -0.50 20.51 -10.06
CA GLY A 184 -0.57 19.11 -9.61
C GLY A 184 0.20 18.83 -8.32
N THR A 185 0.17 17.55 -7.93
CA THR A 185 0.92 17.01 -6.78
C THR A 185 2.04 16.12 -7.30
N TYR A 186 3.25 16.36 -6.82
CA TYR A 186 4.46 15.67 -7.28
C TYR A 186 5.23 15.09 -6.10
N GLY A 187 5.68 13.85 -6.22
CA GLY A 187 6.58 13.25 -5.23
C GLY A 187 7.92 14.01 -5.19
N VAL A 188 8.42 14.23 -3.99
CA VAL A 188 9.73 14.85 -3.73
C VAL A 188 10.57 13.85 -2.96
N SER A 189 11.86 13.73 -3.33
CA SER A 189 12.79 12.92 -2.55
C SER A 189 12.89 13.47 -1.13
N GLY A 190 12.61 12.60 -0.15
CA GLY A 190 12.95 12.85 1.24
C GLY A 190 14.47 12.80 1.46
N PRO A 191 14.91 13.04 2.70
CA PRO A 191 16.29 12.81 3.12
C PRO A 191 16.71 11.37 2.81
N ALA A 192 17.94 11.18 2.33
CA ALA A 192 18.49 9.85 2.03
C ALA A 192 19.00 9.18 3.32
N LEU A 193 18.12 9.00 4.30
CA LEU A 193 18.41 8.32 5.55
C LEU A 193 18.05 6.84 5.41
N ASP A 194 19.04 5.99 5.58
CA ASP A 194 18.87 4.54 5.63
C ASP A 194 18.82 4.12 7.11
N TRP A 195 17.63 3.77 7.59
CA TRP A 195 17.39 3.32 8.95
C TRP A 195 16.41 2.15 8.96
N GLU A 196 16.62 1.24 9.90
CA GLU A 196 15.75 0.09 10.14
C GLU A 196 15.45 0.03 11.63
N LEU A 197 14.22 -0.34 11.99
CA LEU A 197 13.83 -0.56 13.38
C LEU A 197 14.14 -1.98 13.82
N ASP A 198 14.62 -2.14 15.05
CA ASP A 198 14.71 -3.46 15.67
C ASP A 198 13.32 -3.91 16.14
N TRP A 199 12.58 -4.54 15.23
CA TRP A 199 11.24 -5.09 15.49
C TRP A 199 11.20 -6.17 16.60
N THR A 200 12.35 -6.57 17.18
CA THR A 200 12.41 -7.45 18.35
C THR A 200 12.44 -6.69 19.68
N ALA A 201 12.63 -5.37 19.65
CA ALA A 201 12.69 -4.53 20.82
C ALA A 201 11.30 -4.32 21.48
N PRO A 202 11.24 -3.93 22.77
CA PRO A 202 9.99 -3.52 23.40
C PRO A 202 9.32 -2.37 22.66
N TRP A 203 7.99 -2.32 22.68
CA TRP A 203 7.20 -1.29 21.95
C TRP A 203 7.61 0.13 22.32
N GLU A 204 7.88 0.38 23.60
CA GLU A 204 8.31 1.70 24.09
C GLU A 204 9.69 2.09 23.53
N HIS A 205 10.56 1.12 23.26
CA HIS A 205 11.83 1.35 22.59
C HIS A 205 11.63 1.68 21.11
N LEU A 206 10.78 0.93 20.41
CA LEU A 206 10.44 1.19 19.00
C LEU A 206 9.87 2.60 18.80
N VAL A 207 9.02 3.07 19.72
CA VAL A 207 8.46 4.44 19.68
C VAL A 207 9.56 5.49 19.79
N GLU A 208 10.49 5.35 20.74
CA GLU A 208 11.57 6.32 20.93
C GLU A 208 12.64 6.25 19.82
N GLU A 209 12.93 5.05 19.31
CA GLU A 209 13.83 4.85 18.17
C GLU A 209 13.26 5.49 16.90
N SER A 210 12.00 5.19 16.58
CA SER A 210 11.27 5.80 15.47
C SER A 210 11.20 7.32 15.59
N ARG A 211 10.85 7.84 16.78
CA ARG A 211 10.88 9.29 17.06
C ARG A 211 12.26 9.89 16.76
N THR A 212 13.33 9.25 17.21
CA THR A 212 14.70 9.76 17.03
C THR A 212 15.06 9.85 15.55
N TRP A 213 14.80 8.78 14.78
CA TRP A 213 15.06 8.76 13.34
C TRP A 213 14.19 9.74 12.57
N SER A 214 12.90 9.82 12.87
CA SER A 214 12.01 10.76 12.19
C SER A 214 12.34 12.22 12.53
N LEU A 215 12.84 12.54 13.72
CA LEU A 215 13.31 13.90 14.04
C LEU A 215 14.56 14.26 13.24
N LEU A 216 15.46 13.31 13.01
CA LEU A 216 16.59 13.51 12.10
C LEU A 216 16.10 13.74 10.66
N GLU A 217 15.16 12.91 10.18
CA GLU A 217 14.51 13.09 8.88
C GLU A 217 13.87 14.50 8.77
N ALA A 218 13.12 14.93 9.77
CA ALA A 218 12.49 16.25 9.78
C ALA A 218 13.51 17.40 9.74
N SER A 219 14.70 17.22 10.31
CA SER A 219 15.76 18.25 10.29
C SER A 219 16.40 18.42 8.91
N GLU A 220 16.33 17.39 8.06
CA GLU A 220 16.86 17.38 6.70
C GLU A 220 15.76 17.47 5.63
N ALA A 221 14.50 17.46 6.05
CA ALA A 221 13.34 17.40 5.17
C ALA A 221 13.22 18.65 4.28
N PRO A 222 12.67 18.49 3.07
CA PRO A 222 12.38 19.62 2.21
C PRO A 222 11.39 20.58 2.89
N VAL A 223 11.77 21.86 2.94
CA VAL A 223 10.98 22.94 3.52
C VAL A 223 10.44 23.86 2.44
N GLY A 224 9.15 24.19 2.56
CA GLY A 224 8.47 25.15 1.70
C GLY A 224 6.98 25.19 2.00
N ASP A 225 6.33 26.31 1.71
CA ASP A 225 4.89 26.51 1.96
C ASP A 225 4.00 25.56 1.13
N ASN A 226 4.56 24.95 0.10
CA ASN A 226 3.92 23.98 -0.79
C ASN A 226 4.43 22.54 -0.61
N ILE A 227 5.23 22.28 0.44
CA ILE A 227 5.74 20.94 0.73
C ILE A 227 4.90 20.30 1.83
N PHE A 228 4.48 19.08 1.56
CA PHE A 228 3.67 18.26 2.45
C PHE A 228 4.39 16.96 2.78
N VAL A 229 4.13 16.43 3.96
CA VAL A 229 4.62 15.16 4.47
C VAL A 229 3.45 14.24 4.78
N ALA A 230 3.53 13.00 4.31
CA ALA A 230 2.60 11.93 4.60
C ALA A 230 3.35 10.81 5.34
N PRO A 231 3.45 10.88 6.67
CA PRO A 231 3.98 9.77 7.45
C PRO A 231 3.02 8.58 7.37
N THR A 232 3.57 7.37 7.37
CA THR A 232 2.83 6.13 7.58
C THR A 232 3.19 5.60 8.97
N TRP A 233 2.18 5.33 9.80
CA TRP A 233 2.41 4.90 11.18
C TRP A 233 1.48 3.75 11.58
N ILE A 234 1.88 3.09 12.66
CA ILE A 234 1.15 2.02 13.32
C ILE A 234 1.10 2.25 14.83
N ASP A 235 0.14 1.60 15.47
CA ASP A 235 0.12 1.45 16.93
C ASP A 235 0.20 -0.02 17.34
N ARG A 236 0.23 -0.27 18.65
CA ARG A 236 0.39 -1.63 19.18
C ARG A 236 -0.70 -2.59 18.71
N THR A 237 -1.90 -2.10 18.41
CA THR A 237 -3.03 -2.93 17.96
C THR A 237 -2.83 -3.47 16.55
N ASP A 238 -1.97 -2.85 15.75
CA ASP A 238 -1.59 -3.37 14.43
C ASP A 238 -0.78 -4.66 14.55
N LEU A 239 0.13 -4.77 15.52
CA LEU A 239 0.97 -5.97 15.68
C LEU A 239 0.32 -7.05 16.53
N TYR A 240 -0.63 -6.66 17.39
CA TYR A 240 -1.34 -7.55 18.29
C TYR A 240 -2.85 -7.33 18.17
N PRO A 241 -3.44 -7.60 16.99
CA PRO A 241 -4.88 -7.42 16.81
C PRO A 241 -5.63 -8.34 17.77
N GLU A 242 -6.68 -7.81 18.42
CA GLU A 242 -7.58 -8.62 19.24
C GLU A 242 -8.14 -9.78 18.39
N ARG A 243 -8.15 -10.99 18.97
CA ARG A 243 -8.56 -12.23 18.28
C ARG A 243 -10.03 -12.24 17.87
#